data_AF-L8JHZ9-F1
#
_entry.id   AF-L8JHZ9-F1
#
_cell.length_a   1.000
_cell.length_b   1.000
_cell.length_c   1.000
_cell.angle_alpha   90.00
_cell.angle_beta   90.00
_cell.angle_gamma   90.00
#
_symmetry.space_group_name_H-M   'P 1'
#
loop_
_entity.id
_entity.type
_entity.pdbx_description
1 polymer ?
#
loop_
_entity_poly.entity_id
_entity_poly.type
_entity_poly.pdbx_seq_one_letter_code
_entity_poly.pdbx_strand_id
1 'polypeptide(L)'
;MLCTFGFATHATLADTIDVRCDIYPKGADEPSGRYFCVYSQRQGYITIDRADGVYYDFMPAGDEVGNYTDRYGNPVYRQSGLGKDGYIFKTKSESVYVYWNTAGLEQ
;
A
#
# COMPACT_ATOMS: atom_id res chain seq x y z
N MET A 1 22.99 9.12 40.57
CA MET A 1 21.77 8.87 39.79
C MET A 1 22.05 9.37 38.38
N LEU A 2 22.46 8.47 37.48
CA LEU A 2 22.85 8.80 36.10
C LEU A 2 21.79 8.15 35.19
N CYS A 3 20.90 8.96 34.60
CA CYS A 3 19.92 8.49 33.62
C CYS A 3 20.61 8.44 32.26
N THR A 4 21.02 7.25 31.83
CA THR A 4 21.50 6.99 30.49
C THR A 4 20.30 6.97 29.54
N PHE A 5 20.16 8.00 28.69
CA PHE A 5 19.20 8.01 27.60
C PHE A 5 19.70 7.09 26.49
N GLY A 6 19.19 5.86 26.45
CA GLY A 6 19.39 4.95 25.33
C GLY A 6 18.47 5.34 24.18
N PHE A 7 19.04 5.84 23.08
CA PHE A 7 18.31 6.01 21.82
C PHE A 7 18.15 4.63 21.17
N ALA A 8 16.95 4.05 21.29
CA ALA A 8 16.58 2.89 20.48
C ALA A 8 16.38 3.35 19.02
N THR A 9 17.37 3.09 18.18
CA THR A 9 17.20 3.17 16.72
C THR A 9 16.27 2.04 16.31
N HIS A 10 14.98 2.34 16.15
CA HIS A 10 14.05 1.41 15.53
C HIS A 10 14.51 1.20 14.08
N ALA A 11 15.12 0.04 13.81
CA ALA A 11 15.29 -0.43 12.44
C ALA A 11 13.88 -0.63 11.88
N THR A 12 13.36 0.38 11.19
CA THR A 12 12.12 0.22 10.41
C THR A 12 12.48 -0.70 9.26
N LEU A 13 12.09 -1.97 9.35
CA LEU A 13 12.18 -2.90 8.24
C LEU A 13 11.40 -2.27 7.08
N ALA A 14 12.14 -1.94 6.03
CA ALA A 14 11.57 -1.51 4.78
C ALA A 14 11.06 -2.77 4.07
N ASP A 15 9.80 -3.11 4.27
CA ASP A 15 9.20 -4.25 3.58
C ASP A 15 8.94 -3.80 2.14
N THR A 16 9.85 -4.17 1.24
CA THR A 16 9.70 -4.03 -0.21
C THR A 16 9.53 -5.42 -0.78
N ILE A 17 8.45 -5.65 -1.52
CA ILE A 17 8.07 -6.98 -1.99
C ILE A 17 7.33 -6.89 -3.33
N ASP A 18 7.56 -7.88 -4.18
CA ASP A 18 6.81 -8.07 -5.41
C ASP A 18 5.40 -8.59 -5.09
N VAL A 19 4.39 -7.94 -5.67
CA VAL A 19 2.98 -8.21 -5.40
C VAL A 19 2.19 -8.21 -6.70
N ARG A 20 0.97 -8.75 -6.64
CA ARG A 20 -0.02 -8.57 -7.70
C ARG A 20 -0.98 -7.45 -7.32
N CYS A 21 -1.23 -6.54 -8.24
CA CYS A 21 -2.28 -5.54 -8.11
C CYS A 21 -3.46 -5.87 -9.02
N ASP A 22 -4.67 -5.95 -8.45
CA ASP A 22 -5.92 -5.96 -9.21
C ASP A 22 -6.61 -4.59 -9.05
N ILE A 23 -6.99 -3.97 -10.16
CA ILE A 23 -7.44 -2.57 -10.20
C ILE A 23 -8.94 -2.50 -10.47
N TYR A 24 -9.69 -2.06 -9.47
CA TYR A 24 -11.14 -1.92 -9.54
C TYR A 24 -11.51 -0.44 -9.64
N PRO A 25 -11.98 0.06 -10.80
CA PRO A 25 -12.55 1.39 -10.90
C PRO A 25 -13.66 1.60 -9.86
N LYS A 26 -13.88 2.85 -9.43
CA LYS A 26 -14.91 3.14 -8.43
C LYS A 26 -16.28 2.64 -8.90
N GLY A 27 -16.87 1.74 -8.11
CA GLY A 27 -18.18 1.14 -8.39
C GLY A 27 -18.15 -0.05 -9.35
N ALA A 28 -16.97 -0.50 -9.78
CA ALA A 28 -16.83 -1.73 -10.55
C ALA A 28 -16.79 -2.97 -9.64
N ASP A 29 -17.44 -4.04 -10.08
CA ASP A 29 -17.45 -5.34 -9.39
C ASP A 29 -16.35 -6.29 -9.91
N GLU A 30 -15.70 -5.93 -11.02
CA GLU A 30 -14.61 -6.70 -11.63
C GLU A 30 -13.36 -5.84 -11.83
N PRO A 31 -12.15 -6.43 -11.80
CA PRO A 31 -10.93 -5.69 -12.02
C PRO A 31 -10.80 -5.33 -13.50
N SER A 32 -10.51 -4.05 -13.77
CA SER A 32 -10.20 -3.54 -15.11
C SER A 32 -8.82 -3.95 -15.61
N GLY A 33 -7.94 -4.39 -14.71
CA GLY A 33 -6.60 -4.82 -15.03
C GLY A 33 -5.90 -5.46 -13.85
N ARG A 34 -4.90 -6.27 -14.17
CA ARG A 34 -4.07 -7.01 -13.21
C ARG A 34 -2.61 -6.83 -13.60
N TYR A 35 -1.78 -6.47 -12.65
CA TYR A 35 -0.41 -6.03 -12.91
C TYR A 35 0.58 -6.60 -11.89
N PHE A 36 1.81 -6.84 -12.35
CA PHE A 36 2.95 -6.90 -11.44
C PHE A 36 3.13 -5.53 -10.78
N CYS A 37 3.44 -5.56 -9.50
CA CYS A 37 3.64 -4.37 -8.69
C CYS A 37 4.80 -4.59 -7.73
N VAL A 38 5.47 -3.50 -7.35
CA VAL A 38 6.38 -3.47 -6.21
C VAL A 38 5.71 -2.65 -5.10
N TYR A 39 5.40 -3.30 -3.98
CA TYR A 39 4.89 -2.64 -2.77
C TYR A 39 6.06 -2.31 -1.86
N SER A 40 6.11 -1.08 -1.32
CA SER A 40 7.05 -0.72 -0.26
C SER A 40 6.35 0.03 0.87
N GLN A 41 6.63 -0.34 2.12
CA GLN A 41 6.22 0.42 3.30
C GLN A 41 7.44 0.86 4.12
N ARG A 42 7.61 2.17 4.34
CA ARG A 42 8.75 2.75 5.07
C ARG A 42 8.30 3.94 5.91
N GLN A 43 8.58 3.89 7.22
CA GLN A 43 8.24 4.98 8.16
C GLN A 43 6.78 5.46 8.06
N GLY A 44 5.85 4.52 7.80
CA GLY A 44 4.44 4.83 7.61
C GLY A 44 4.05 5.23 6.18
N TYR A 45 4.97 5.61 5.31
CA TYR A 45 4.70 5.86 3.89
C TYR A 45 4.52 4.54 3.14
N ILE A 46 3.63 4.55 2.15
CA ILE A 46 3.39 3.42 1.26
C ILE A 46 3.59 3.87 -0.17
N THR A 47 4.32 3.05 -0.93
CA THR A 47 4.46 3.22 -2.38
C THR A 47 4.06 1.93 -3.08
N ILE A 48 3.41 2.06 -4.23
CA ILE A 48 3.04 0.93 -5.09
C ILE A 48 3.44 1.32 -6.51
N ASP A 49 4.48 0.67 -7.02
CA ASP A 49 4.95 0.87 -8.39
C ASP A 49 4.35 -0.22 -9.29
N ARG A 50 3.46 0.17 -10.20
CA ARG A 50 2.72 -0.74 -11.08
C ARG A 50 3.44 -0.86 -12.42
N ALA A 51 3.54 -2.08 -12.95
CA ALA A 51 4.32 -2.37 -14.16
C ALA A 51 3.88 -1.62 -15.44
N ASP A 52 2.67 -1.04 -15.46
CA ASP A 52 2.19 -0.20 -16.56
C ASP A 52 2.57 1.29 -16.42
N GLY A 53 3.41 1.63 -15.43
CA GLY A 53 3.94 2.97 -15.20
C GLY A 53 3.10 3.84 -14.27
N VAL A 54 2.02 3.30 -13.67
CA VAL A 54 1.27 4.02 -12.64
C VAL A 54 1.95 3.88 -11.28
N TYR A 55 2.18 5.01 -10.63
CA TYR A 55 2.85 5.08 -9.33
C TYR A 55 1.93 5.67 -8.27
N TYR A 56 1.71 4.91 -7.21
CA TYR A 56 0.99 5.37 -6.03
C TYR A 56 1.98 5.76 -4.94
N ASP A 57 1.76 6.93 -4.35
CA ASP A 57 2.53 7.47 -3.23
C ASP A 57 1.55 7.93 -2.14
N PHE A 58 1.57 7.23 -1.01
CA PHE A 58 0.62 7.40 0.07
C PHE A 58 1.35 7.85 1.34
N MET A 59 1.04 9.07 1.75
CA MET A 59 1.58 9.69 2.95
C MET A 59 0.64 9.41 4.13
N PRO A 60 1.12 9.01 5.32
CA PRO A 60 0.27 8.82 6.48
C PRO A 60 -0.45 10.13 6.84
N ALA A 61 -1.73 10.02 7.19
CA ALA A 61 -2.58 11.16 7.50
C ALA A 61 -3.18 11.04 8.90
N GLY A 62 -2.72 11.90 9.81
CA GLY A 62 -3.10 11.87 11.22
C GLY A 62 -2.47 10.70 11.99
N ASP A 63 -3.06 10.39 13.15
CA ASP A 63 -2.52 9.37 14.08
C ASP A 63 -3.18 7.99 13.90
N GLU A 64 -4.22 7.89 13.06
CA GLU A 64 -4.96 6.65 12.83
C GLU A 64 -4.30 5.80 11.75
N VAL A 65 -4.05 4.53 12.09
CA VAL A 65 -3.45 3.56 11.18
C VAL A 65 -4.41 3.25 10.04
N GLY A 66 -3.91 3.32 8.81
CA GLY A 66 -4.69 3.00 7.61
C GLY A 66 -5.25 4.23 6.89
N ASN A 67 -5.06 5.43 7.45
CA ASN A 67 -5.42 6.69 6.82
C ASN A 67 -4.20 7.31 6.14
N TYR A 68 -4.38 7.67 4.87
CA TYR A 68 -3.32 8.24 4.05
C TYR A 68 -3.87 9.36 3.18
N THR A 69 -2.96 10.14 2.58
CA THR A 69 -3.26 11.00 1.43
C THR A 69 -2.41 10.61 0.24
N ASP A 70 -2.97 10.71 -0.96
CA ASP A 70 -2.19 10.63 -2.20
C ASP A 70 -1.36 11.90 -2.42
N ARG A 71 -0.51 11.89 -3.46
CA ARG A 71 0.32 13.04 -3.87
C ARG A 71 -0.46 14.32 -4.19
N TYR A 72 -1.77 14.24 -4.37
CA TYR A 72 -2.66 15.36 -4.64
C TYR A 72 -3.47 15.79 -3.41
N GLY A 73 -3.22 15.18 -2.25
CA GLY A 73 -3.93 15.46 -1.00
C GLY A 73 -5.31 14.82 -0.90
N ASN A 74 -5.71 13.92 -1.82
CA ASN A 74 -6.96 13.19 -1.67
C ASN A 74 -6.80 12.07 -0.63
N PRO A 75 -7.85 11.76 0.16
CA PRO A 75 -7.79 10.69 1.13
C PRO A 75 -7.66 9.31 0.47
N VAL A 76 -6.88 8.45 1.11
CA VAL A 76 -6.71 7.04 0.75
C VAL A 76 -6.87 6.21 2.02
N TYR A 77 -7.68 5.15 1.94
CA TYR A 77 -7.97 4.29 3.08
C TYR A 77 -7.49 2.87 2.83
N ARG A 78 -6.70 2.33 3.75
CA ARG A 78 -6.28 0.92 3.74
C ARG A 78 -7.28 0.07 4.50
N GLN A 79 -7.79 -0.97 3.85
CA GLN A 79 -8.75 -1.91 4.41
C GLN A 79 -8.15 -3.32 4.49
N SER A 80 -8.53 -4.06 5.53
CA SER A 80 -8.11 -5.45 5.78
C SER A 80 -9.00 -6.49 5.09
N GLY A 81 -9.75 -6.10 4.06
CA GLY A 81 -10.76 -6.95 3.41
C GLY A 81 -10.22 -8.23 2.72
N LEU A 82 -8.90 -8.35 2.56
CA LEU A 82 -8.21 -9.54 2.04
C LEU A 82 -7.59 -10.42 3.14
N GLY A 83 -7.77 -10.08 4.42
CA GLY A 83 -7.19 -10.82 5.53
C GLY A 83 -5.67 -10.93 5.45
N LYS A 84 -5.16 -12.16 5.44
CA LYS A 84 -3.71 -12.45 5.35
C LYS A 84 -3.17 -12.39 3.93
N ASP A 85 -4.04 -12.31 2.91
CA ASP A 85 -3.64 -12.45 1.51
C ASP A 85 -3.21 -11.10 0.90
N GLY A 86 -3.53 -9.98 1.56
CA GLY A 86 -3.30 -8.67 0.98
C GLY A 86 -3.87 -7.48 1.75
N TYR A 87 -3.80 -6.31 1.10
CA TYR A 87 -4.50 -5.10 1.50
C TYR A 87 -5.32 -4.52 0.35
N ILE A 88 -6.33 -3.72 0.70
CA ILE A 88 -7.09 -2.93 -0.27
C ILE A 88 -6.85 -1.46 0.03
N PHE A 89 -6.40 -0.69 -0.96
CA PHE A 89 -6.29 0.76 -0.89
C PHE A 89 -7.43 1.40 -1.65
N LYS A 90 -8.34 2.07 -0.96
CA LYS A 90 -9.44 2.83 -1.55
C LYS A 90 -8.98 4.25 -1.83
N THR A 91 -8.84 4.61 -3.09
CA THR A 91 -8.53 5.97 -3.55
C THR A 91 -9.80 6.69 -3.96
N LYS A 92 -9.67 7.94 -4.42
CA LYS A 92 -10.80 8.73 -4.95
C LYS A 92 -11.45 8.11 -6.19
N SER A 93 -10.65 7.48 -7.06
CA SER A 93 -11.06 7.02 -8.39
C SER A 93 -11.17 5.50 -8.52
N GLU A 94 -10.47 4.75 -7.68
CA GLU A 94 -10.37 3.29 -7.81
C GLU A 94 -10.02 2.63 -6.47
N SER A 95 -10.04 1.30 -6.48
CA SER A 95 -9.51 0.48 -5.41
C SER A 95 -8.35 -0.35 -5.94
N VAL A 96 -7.22 -0.32 -5.24
CA VAL A 96 -6.05 -1.14 -5.56
C VAL A 96 -6.03 -2.32 -4.59
N TYR A 97 -6.26 -3.52 -5.11
CA TYR A 97 -6.19 -4.76 -4.35
C TYR A 97 -4.78 -5.31 -4.49
N VAL A 98 -4.01 -5.23 -3.41
CA VAL A 98 -2.61 -5.66 -3.35
C VAL A 98 -2.57 -7.06 -2.73
N TYR A 99 -2.18 -8.06 -3.51
CA TYR A 99 -2.01 -9.45 -3.08
C TYR A 99 -0.54 -9.78 -2.89
N TRP A 100 -0.18 -10.37 -1.74
CA TRP A 100 1.21 -10.78 -1.45
C TRP A 100 1.73 -11.91 -2.32
N ASN A 101 0.82 -12.62 -2.98
CA ASN A 101 1.14 -13.66 -3.94
C ASN A 101 0.97 -13.11 -5.36
N THR A 102 2.01 -13.28 -6.18
CA THR A 102 2.02 -12.89 -7.60
C THR A 102 1.36 -13.92 -8.53
N ALA A 103 0.89 -15.05 -7.99
CA ALA A 103 0.15 -16.07 -8.73
C ALA A 103 -1.05 -15.47 -9.50
N GLY A 104 -1.26 -15.93 -10.73
CA GLY A 104 -2.28 -15.41 -11.65
C GLY A 104 -1.83 -14.25 -12.54
N LEU A 105 -0.55 -13.86 -12.45
CA LEU A 105 0.14 -13.04 -13.45
C LEU A 105 0.95 -13.87 -14.47
N GLU A 106 1.21 -15.14 -14.19
CA GLU A 106 1.81 -16.10 -15.12
C GLU A 106 0.73 -16.57 -16.10
N GLN A 107 0.64 -15.92 -17.27
CA GLN A 107 -0.12 -16.40 -18.43
C GLN A 107 0.75 -16.30 -19.68
#